data_AF-A0A7S0ITJ5-F1
#
_entry.id   AF-A0A7S0ITJ5-F1
#
_cell.length_a   1.000
_cell.length_b   1.000
_cell.length_c   1.000
_cell.angle_alpha   90.00
_cell.angle_beta   90.00
_cell.angle_gamma   90.00
#
_symmetry.space_group_name_H-M   'P 1'
#
loop_
_entity.id
_entity.type
_entity.pdbx_description
1 polymer ?
#
loop_
_entity_poly.entity_id
_entity_poly.type
_entity_poly.pdbx_seq_one_letter_code
_entity_poly.pdbx_strand_id
1 'polypeptide(L)'
;MDLTEIVADVGLSSAIQAGLHRSLMSRPAFGNAAAIEAKKASLTADIVHSELGKYLVSKWAASSGGSTSDFNSFRQSVEFSVLAKYLTLKDATFAAPVKEALFHEARALGRGAFGAVFLSFKKDTGSPMATKKMMKTIIKDKGSIRDALHE
;
A
#
# COMPACT_ATOMS: atom_id res chain seq x y z
N MET A 1 -2.92 3.23 -16.45
CA MET A 1 -3.78 3.15 -15.27
C MET A 1 -4.40 4.52 -15.11
N ASP A 2 -5.70 4.63 -15.36
CA ASP A 2 -6.45 5.88 -15.44
C ASP A 2 -6.79 6.37 -14.01
N LEU A 3 -6.65 7.66 -13.75
CA LEU A 3 -6.95 8.27 -12.44
C LEU A 3 -8.44 8.15 -12.07
N THR A 4 -9.31 7.91 -13.05
CA THR A 4 -10.73 7.58 -12.83
C THR A 4 -10.90 6.25 -12.10
N GLU A 5 -10.03 5.26 -12.32
CA GLU A 5 -10.05 3.97 -11.60
C GLU A 5 -9.61 4.13 -10.14
N ILE A 6 -8.68 5.05 -9.86
CA ILE A 6 -8.20 5.35 -8.49
C ILE A 6 -9.28 6.10 -7.68
N VAL A 7 -10.05 6.99 -8.31
CA VAL A 7 -11.18 7.67 -7.68
C VAL A 7 -12.36 6.71 -7.45
N ALA A 8 -12.58 5.75 -8.35
CA ALA A 8 -13.55 4.68 -8.15
C ALA A 8 -13.19 3.79 -6.95
N ASP A 9 -11.90 3.58 -6.68
CA ASP A 9 -11.42 2.79 -5.53
C ASP A 9 -11.64 3.52 -4.19
N VAL A 10 -11.56 4.85 -4.16
CA VAL A 10 -11.95 5.67 -2.99
C VAL A 10 -13.46 5.61 -2.75
N GLY A 11 -14.26 5.63 -3.82
CA GLY A 11 -15.72 5.47 -3.75
C GLY A 11 -16.14 4.07 -3.28
N LEU A 12 -15.47 3.02 -3.77
CA LEU A 12 -15.70 1.63 -3.36
C LEU A 12 -15.27 1.40 -1.91
N SER A 13 -14.11 1.93 -1.51
CA SER A 13 -13.66 1.93 -0.12
C SER A 13 -14.65 2.65 0.80
N SER A 14 -15.19 3.80 0.37
CA SER A 14 -16.21 4.55 1.12
C SER A 14 -17.55 3.81 1.20
N ALA A 15 -17.98 3.12 0.15
CA ALA A 15 -19.21 2.32 0.14
C ALA A 15 -19.09 1.06 1.00
N ILE A 16 -17.92 0.41 0.99
CA ILE A 16 -17.60 -0.71 1.88
C ILE A 16 -17.49 -0.23 3.34
N GLN A 17 -16.93 0.96 3.58
CA GLN A 17 -16.89 1.61 4.89
C GLN A 17 -18.27 1.98 5.43
N ALA A 18 -19.18 2.46 4.57
CA ALA A 18 -20.55 2.80 4.94
C ALA A 18 -21.37 1.56 5.35
N GLY A 19 -21.03 0.38 4.83
CA GLY A 19 -21.68 -0.90 5.15
C GLY A 19 -21.08 -1.68 6.33
N LEU A 20 -19.98 -1.23 6.93
CA LEU A 20 -19.27 -1.96 8.00
C LEU A 20 -19.36 -1.19 9.32
N HIS A 21 -19.62 -1.92 10.43
CA HIS A 21 -19.76 -1.34 11.77
C HIS A 21 -18.52 -0.50 12.14
N ARG A 22 -18.73 0.72 12.68
CA ARG A 22 -17.67 1.67 13.12
C ARG A 22 -16.60 1.08 14.05
N SER A 23 -16.85 -0.07 14.67
CA SER A 23 -15.96 -0.76 15.61
C SER A 23 -14.96 -1.73 14.96
N LEU A 24 -14.98 -1.92 13.63
CA LEU A 24 -14.24 -2.99 12.97
C LEU A 24 -12.97 -2.54 12.23
N MET A 25 -12.59 -1.27 12.23
CA MET A 25 -11.39 -0.81 11.50
C MET A 25 -10.61 0.30 12.21
N SER A 26 -9.30 0.11 12.34
CA SER A 26 -8.35 1.16 12.69
C SER A 26 -7.69 1.77 11.44
N ARG A 27 -7.38 3.07 11.48
CA ARG A 27 -6.60 3.72 10.40
C ARG A 27 -5.23 3.02 10.26
N PRO A 28 -4.68 2.86 9.04
CA PRO A 28 -3.35 2.32 8.87
C PRO A 28 -2.33 3.14 9.66
N ALA A 29 -1.56 2.47 10.51
CA ALA A 29 -0.46 3.12 11.22
C ALA A 29 0.73 3.29 10.26
N PHE A 30 1.03 4.52 9.85
CA PHE A 30 2.16 4.86 8.96
C PHE A 30 3.54 4.81 9.66
N GLY A 31 3.63 4.08 10.78
CA GLY A 31 4.73 4.17 11.74
C GLY A 31 4.53 5.28 12.77
N ASN A 32 5.36 5.28 13.82
CA ASN A 32 5.38 6.36 14.82
C ASN A 32 6.15 7.58 14.28
N ALA A 33 6.00 8.74 14.93
CA ALA A 33 6.63 9.99 14.49
C ALA A 33 8.17 9.86 14.38
N ALA A 34 8.80 9.15 15.31
CA ALA A 34 10.24 8.93 15.29
C ALA A 34 10.71 8.14 14.05
N ALA A 35 9.96 7.11 13.64
CA ALA A 35 10.27 6.32 12.45
C ALA A 35 10.16 7.14 11.16
N ILE A 36 9.16 8.04 11.09
CA ILE A 36 8.96 8.92 9.93
C ILE A 36 10.10 9.95 9.83
N GLU A 37 10.51 10.55 10.94
CA GLU A 37 11.63 11.51 10.95
C GLU A 37 12.96 10.81 10.64
N ALA A 38 13.19 9.60 11.17
CA ALA A 38 14.34 8.80 10.78
C ALA A 38 14.33 8.47 9.27
N LYS A 39 13.15 8.18 8.70
CA LYS A 39 13.00 7.97 7.26
C LYS A 39 13.38 9.21 6.48
N LYS A 40 12.86 10.39 6.84
CA LYS A 40 13.22 11.68 6.21
C LYS A 40 14.73 11.97 6.28
N ALA A 41 15.39 11.59 7.37
CA ALA A 41 16.82 11.76 7.53
C ALA A 41 17.62 10.85 6.57
N SER A 42 17.12 9.63 6.32
CA SER A 42 17.79 8.64 5.46
C SER A 42 17.64 8.86 3.94
N LEU A 43 16.68 9.68 3.50
CA LEU A 43 16.43 9.88 2.06
C LEU A 43 17.47 10.83 1.45
N THR A 44 18.08 10.40 0.35
CA THR A 44 19.01 11.17 -0.47
C THR A 44 18.31 11.73 -1.71
N ALA A 45 19.01 12.58 -2.46
CA ALA A 45 18.50 13.16 -3.71
C ALA A 45 18.06 12.09 -4.72
N ASP A 46 18.67 10.91 -4.71
CA ASP A 46 18.32 9.80 -5.61
C ASP A 46 16.86 9.37 -5.51
N ILE A 47 16.19 9.67 -4.39
CA ILE A 47 14.78 9.32 -4.22
C ILE A 47 13.90 9.99 -5.27
N VAL A 48 14.29 11.16 -5.79
CA VAL A 48 13.55 11.86 -6.85
C VAL A 48 13.59 11.12 -8.18
N HIS A 49 14.42 10.09 -8.33
CA HIS A 49 14.48 9.23 -9.51
C HIS A 49 13.64 7.96 -9.38
N SER A 50 13.17 7.63 -8.17
CA SER A 50 12.17 6.57 -7.99
C SER A 50 10.82 6.98 -8.57
N GLU A 51 9.99 6.03 -9.00
CA GLU A 51 8.66 6.32 -9.58
C GLU A 51 7.79 7.18 -8.65
N LEU A 52 7.75 6.83 -7.36
CA LEU A 52 6.99 7.60 -6.36
C LEU A 52 7.62 8.97 -6.08
N GLY A 53 8.94 9.06 -6.01
CA GLY A 53 9.64 10.32 -5.79
C GLY A 53 9.50 11.28 -6.97
N LYS A 54 9.64 10.79 -8.21
CA LYS A 54 9.39 11.56 -9.44
C LYS A 54 8.00 12.17 -9.46
N TYR A 55 7.00 11.38 -9.09
CA TYR A 55 5.62 11.84 -9.03
C TYR A 55 5.44 12.98 -8.01
N LEU A 56 5.92 12.79 -6.79
CA LEU A 56 5.74 13.76 -5.70
C LEU A 56 6.57 15.03 -5.91
N VAL A 57 7.81 14.93 -6.41
CA VAL A 57 8.61 16.12 -6.72
C VAL A 57 8.01 16.92 -7.88
N SER A 58 7.40 16.24 -8.87
CA SER A 58 6.72 16.93 -9.98
C SER A 58 5.46 17.66 -9.50
N LYS A 59 4.71 17.06 -8.57
CA LYS A 59 3.53 17.69 -7.97
C LYS A 59 3.91 18.92 -7.14
N TRP A 60 4.95 18.80 -6.32
CA TRP A 60 5.48 19.91 -5.55
C TRP A 60 5.99 21.04 -6.47
N ALA A 61 6.83 20.72 -7.47
CA ALA A 61 7.38 21.69 -8.41
C ALA A 61 6.26 22.47 -9.15
N ALA A 62 5.21 21.78 -9.57
CA ALA A 62 4.06 22.39 -10.23
C ALA A 62 3.24 23.32 -9.30
N SER A 63 3.17 23.03 -8.00
CA SER A 63 2.40 23.83 -7.03
C SER A 63 3.20 24.99 -6.44
N SER A 64 4.51 24.84 -6.28
CA SER A 64 5.38 25.83 -5.64
C SER A 64 6.17 26.70 -6.63
N GLY A 65 6.11 26.40 -7.93
CA GLY A 65 7.00 27.00 -8.94
C GLY A 65 8.46 26.57 -8.79
N GLY A 66 8.72 25.48 -8.05
CA GLY A 66 10.05 24.93 -7.82
C GLY A 66 10.56 24.10 -9.02
N SER A 67 11.82 23.65 -8.94
CA SER A 67 12.42 22.76 -9.93
C SER A 67 12.41 21.31 -9.46
N THR A 68 12.12 20.35 -10.33
CA THR A 68 12.19 18.91 -10.01
C THR A 68 13.60 18.43 -9.68
N SER A 69 14.63 19.23 -9.98
CA SER A 69 16.02 18.99 -9.59
C SER A 69 16.41 19.58 -8.24
N ASP A 70 15.56 20.42 -7.63
CA ASP A 70 15.85 21.07 -6.34
C ASP A 70 15.41 20.19 -5.17
N PHE A 71 16.26 19.23 -4.83
CA PHE A 71 16.01 18.32 -3.72
C PHE A 71 15.94 19.02 -2.36
N ASN A 72 16.71 20.08 -2.14
CA ASN A 72 16.79 20.74 -0.84
C ASN A 72 15.48 21.47 -0.52
N SER A 73 14.92 22.18 -1.50
CA SER A 73 13.61 22.81 -1.33
C SER A 73 12.49 21.77 -1.26
N PHE A 74 12.55 20.72 -2.09
CA PHE A 74 11.59 19.62 -2.02
C PHE A 74 11.58 18.95 -0.64
N ARG A 75 12.74 18.79 0.01
CA ARG A 75 12.87 18.16 1.34
C ARG A 75 12.06 18.86 2.44
N GLN A 76 11.78 20.15 2.29
CA GLN A 76 11.00 20.94 3.25
C GLN A 76 9.48 20.87 2.99
N SER A 77 9.06 20.23 1.91
CA SER A 77 7.66 20.20 1.47
C SER A 77 6.78 19.20 2.24
N VAL A 78 5.47 19.40 2.11
CA VAL A 78 4.46 18.45 2.60
C VAL A 78 4.54 17.14 1.79
N GLU A 79 4.81 17.23 0.49
CA GLU A 79 4.95 16.10 -0.43
C GLU A 79 6.11 15.19 -0.04
N PHE A 80 7.24 15.76 0.40
CA PHE A 80 8.36 14.97 0.94
C PHE A 80 7.99 14.28 2.27
N SER A 81 7.20 14.95 3.11
CA SER A 81 6.67 14.32 4.32
C SER A 81 5.70 13.17 4.01
N VAL A 82 4.91 13.30 2.94
CA VAL A 82 4.05 12.23 2.43
C VAL A 82 4.90 11.07 1.90
N LEU A 83 5.92 11.35 1.10
CA LEU A 83 6.88 10.35 0.59
C LEU A 83 7.47 9.53 1.74
N ALA A 84 7.99 10.19 2.77
CA ALA A 84 8.59 9.51 3.93
C ALA A 84 7.58 8.63 4.69
N LYS A 85 6.33 9.06 4.85
CA LYS A 85 5.26 8.24 5.47
C LYS A 85 4.97 6.99 4.65
N TYR A 86 4.86 7.12 3.33
CA TYR A 86 4.60 5.98 2.45
C TYR A 86 5.77 4.99 2.44
N LEU A 87 7.01 5.49 2.42
CA LEU A 87 8.19 4.62 2.50
C LEU A 87 8.30 3.94 3.86
N THR A 88 7.96 4.62 4.95
CA THR A 88 7.91 4.01 6.29
C THR A 88 6.86 2.89 6.36
N LEU A 89 5.66 3.13 5.81
CA LEU A 89 4.63 2.10 5.71
C LEU A 89 5.08 0.94 4.82
N LYS A 90 5.71 1.22 3.68
CA LYS A 90 6.26 0.21 2.78
C LYS A 90 7.25 -0.66 3.53
N ASP A 91 8.25 -0.07 4.18
CA ASP A 91 9.27 -0.82 4.90
C ASP A 91 8.66 -1.68 6.01
N ALA A 92 7.70 -1.14 6.78
CA ALA A 92 6.99 -1.91 7.79
C ALA A 92 6.17 -3.07 7.19
N THR A 93 5.54 -2.84 6.04
CA THR A 93 4.73 -3.85 5.32
C THR A 93 5.60 -4.98 4.78
N PHE A 94 6.82 -4.67 4.32
CA PHE A 94 7.75 -5.64 3.74
C PHE A 94 8.81 -6.16 4.73
N ALA A 95 8.83 -5.70 5.97
CA ALA A 95 9.80 -6.12 6.99
C ALA A 95 9.67 -7.61 7.35
N ALA A 96 8.47 -8.18 7.23
CA ALA A 96 8.21 -9.58 7.51
C ALA A 96 7.43 -10.21 6.35
N PRO A 97 7.63 -11.52 6.08
CA PRO A 97 6.79 -12.26 5.15
C PRO A 97 5.33 -12.13 5.57
N VAL A 98 4.44 -11.85 4.61
CA VAL A 98 3.01 -11.92 4.82
C VAL A 98 2.65 -13.37 5.12
N LYS A 99 2.10 -13.64 6.31
CA LYS A 99 1.68 -14.98 6.72
C LYS A 99 0.16 -15.09 6.63
N GLU A 100 -0.36 -16.19 6.12
CA GLU A 100 -1.81 -16.47 6.07
C GLU A 100 -2.46 -16.33 7.46
N ALA A 101 -1.74 -16.71 8.52
CA ALA A 101 -2.19 -16.58 9.90
C ALA A 101 -2.58 -15.15 10.33
N LEU A 102 -2.12 -14.12 9.62
CA LEU A 102 -2.47 -12.71 9.87
C LEU A 102 -3.88 -12.36 9.40
N PHE A 103 -4.53 -13.24 8.63
CA PHE A 103 -5.83 -12.99 8.02
C PHE A 103 -6.87 -14.00 8.51
N HIS A 104 -8.08 -13.52 8.70
CA HIS A 104 -9.27 -14.33 8.87
C HIS A 104 -10.06 -14.28 7.56
N GLU A 105 -10.04 -15.39 6.83
CA GLU A 105 -10.84 -15.56 5.62
C GLU A 105 -12.31 -15.76 6.01
N ALA A 106 -13.19 -14.90 5.51
CA ALA A 106 -14.60 -14.88 5.88
C ALA A 106 -15.49 -15.58 4.84
N ARG A 107 -15.49 -15.09 3.59
CA ARG A 107 -16.30 -15.68 2.51
C ARG A 107 -15.66 -15.51 1.14
N ALA A 108 -15.98 -16.41 0.22
CA ALA A 108 -15.59 -16.26 -1.17
C ALA A 108 -16.27 -15.04 -1.81
N LEU A 109 -15.50 -14.25 -2.57
CA LEU A 109 -15.98 -13.12 -3.37
C LEU A 109 -16.10 -13.49 -4.86
N GLY A 110 -15.24 -14.38 -5.35
CA GLY A 110 -15.31 -14.84 -6.73
C GLY A 110 -14.24 -15.86 -7.07
N ARG A 111 -14.44 -16.61 -8.16
CA ARG A 111 -13.48 -17.57 -8.69
C ARG A 111 -13.19 -17.25 -10.15
N GLY A 112 -11.91 -17.16 -10.49
CA GLY A 112 -11.44 -16.94 -11.85
C GLY A 112 -10.53 -18.07 -12.31
N ALA A 113 -10.07 -17.99 -13.57
CA ALA A 113 -9.19 -18.98 -14.19
C ALA A 113 -7.89 -19.24 -13.40
N PHE A 114 -7.44 -18.26 -12.60
CA PHE A 114 -6.15 -18.31 -11.90
C PHE A 114 -6.24 -18.60 -10.40
N GLY A 115 -7.46 -18.75 -9.85
CA GLY A 115 -7.65 -18.94 -8.42
C GLY A 115 -8.99 -18.39 -7.91
N ALA A 116 -9.13 -18.33 -6.59
CA ALA A 116 -10.30 -17.79 -5.91
C ALA A 116 -9.92 -16.57 -5.07
N VAL A 117 -10.83 -15.60 -5.00
CA VAL A 117 -10.71 -14.38 -4.21
C VAL A 117 -11.68 -14.48 -3.05
N PHE A 118 -11.20 -14.16 -1.86
CA PHE A 118 -11.96 -14.18 -0.62
C PHE A 118 -11.95 -12.81 0.04
N LEU A 119 -13.05 -12.49 0.72
CA LEU A 119 -13.08 -11.43 1.70
C LEU A 119 -12.36 -11.95 2.93
N SER A 120 -11.31 -11.24 3.32
CA SER A 120 -10.51 -11.53 4.49
C SER A 120 -10.41 -10.31 5.38
N PHE A 121 -10.21 -10.53 6.67
CA PHE A 121 -9.98 -9.48 7.64
C PHE A 121 -8.59 -9.64 8.22
N LYS A 122 -7.77 -8.58 8.16
CA LYS A 122 -6.47 -8.58 8.83
C LYS A 122 -6.72 -8.59 10.35
N LYS A 123 -6.20 -9.58 11.07
CA LYS A 123 -6.57 -9.83 12.47
C LYS A 123 -6.15 -8.71 13.44
N ASP A 124 -5.07 -7.98 13.13
CA ASP A 124 -4.56 -6.91 13.98
C ASP A 124 -5.33 -5.58 13.80
N THR A 125 -5.75 -5.27 12.58
CA THR A 125 -6.44 -3.99 12.27
C THR A 125 -7.94 -4.12 12.06
N GLY A 126 -8.44 -5.35 11.88
CA GLY A 126 -9.81 -5.60 11.42
C GLY A 126 -10.07 -5.14 9.98
N SER A 127 -9.04 -4.68 9.26
CA SER A 127 -9.21 -4.12 7.92
C SER A 127 -9.67 -5.21 6.92
N PRO A 128 -10.73 -4.97 6.14
CA PRO A 128 -11.16 -5.87 5.11
C PRO A 128 -10.19 -5.80 3.94
N MET A 129 -9.86 -6.97 3.40
CA MET A 129 -8.97 -7.15 2.26
C MET A 129 -9.55 -8.21 1.35
N ALA A 130 -9.20 -8.14 0.07
CA ALA A 130 -9.40 -9.25 -0.86
C ALA A 130 -8.13 -10.10 -0.86
N THR A 131 -8.20 -11.33 -0.37
CA THR A 131 -7.10 -12.30 -0.48
C THR A 131 -7.33 -13.18 -1.68
N LYS A 132 -6.38 -13.20 -2.62
CA LYS A 132 -6.43 -14.09 -3.78
C LYS A 132 -5.58 -15.33 -3.51
N LYS A 133 -6.23 -16.48 -3.47
CA LYS A 133 -5.61 -17.80 -3.38
C LYS A 133 -5.39 -18.36 -4.78
N MET A 134 -4.13 -18.48 -5.18
CA MET A 134 -3.71 -18.90 -6.52
C MET A 134 -3.60 -20.44 -6.62
N MET A 135 -3.89 -21.01 -7.79
CA MET A 135 -3.73 -22.47 -8.00
C MET A 135 -2.25 -22.88 -8.10
N LYS A 136 -1.86 -24.00 -7.46
CA LYS A 136 -0.47 -24.49 -7.37
C LYS A 136 0.23 -24.65 -8.73
N THR A 137 -0.47 -25.13 -9.75
CA THR A 137 0.05 -25.30 -11.12
C THR A 137 0.49 -23.97 -11.74
N ILE A 138 -0.26 -22.90 -11.50
CA ILE A 138 0.02 -21.56 -12.03
C ILE A 138 1.16 -20.87 -11.25
N ILE A 139 1.28 -21.18 -9.95
CA ILE A 139 2.33 -20.66 -9.08
C ILE A 139 3.71 -21.18 -9.51
N LYS A 140 3.81 -22.46 -9.91
CA LYS A 140 5.07 -23.06 -10.38
C LYS A 140 5.56 -22.42 -11.68
N ASP A 141 4.67 -22.18 -12.64
CA ASP A 141 5.04 -21.55 -13.92
C ASP A 141 5.51 -20.09 -13.79
N LYS A 142 5.09 -19.38 -12.72
CA LYS A 142 5.40 -17.96 -12.51
C LYS A 142 6.43 -17.69 -11.40
N GLY A 143 7.08 -18.72 -10.85
CA GLY A 143 8.12 -18.56 -9.81
C GLY A 143 7.63 -17.92 -8.50
N SER A 144 6.31 -17.89 -8.25
CA SER A 144 5.68 -17.15 -7.15
C SER A 144 5.46 -18.01 -5.90
N ILE A 145 6.45 -18.84 -5.56
CA ILE A 145 6.36 -19.93 -4.55
C ILE A 145 5.91 -19.44 -3.15
N ARG A 146 5.99 -18.14 -2.86
CA ARG A 146 5.60 -17.57 -1.56
C ARG A 146 4.08 -17.52 -1.31
N ASP A 147 3.25 -17.69 -2.34
CA ASP A 147 1.79 -17.53 -2.26
C ASP A 147 1.00 -18.86 -2.39
N ALA A 148 1.65 -19.99 -2.10
CA ALA A 148 1.03 -21.30 -2.24
C ALA A 148 0.04 -21.62 -1.11
N LEU A 149 -1.17 -21.99 -1.47
CA LEU A 149 -2.09 -22.73 -0.60
C LEU A 149 -1.48 -24.08 -0.24
N HIS A 150 -1.34 -24.39 1.04
CA HIS A 150 -1.34 -25.78 1.49
C HIS A 150 -2.79 -26.20 1.72
N GLU A 151 -3.14 -27.40 1.24
CA GLU A 151 -4.41 -28.05 1.54
C GLU A 151 -4.38 -28.55 2.99
#